data_AF-A0A9D9DS58-F1
#
_entry.id   AF-A0A9D9DS58-F1
#
_cell.length_a   1.000
_cell.length_b   1.000
_cell.length_c   1.000
_cell.angle_alpha   90.00
_cell.angle_beta   90.00
_cell.angle_gamma   90.00
#
_symmetry.space_group_name_H-M   'P 1'
#
loop_
_entity.id
_entity.type
_entity.pdbx_description
1 polymer ?
#
loop_
_entity_poly.entity_id
_entity_poly.type
_entity_poly.pdbx_seq_one_letter_code
_entity_poly.pdbx_strand_id
1 'polypeptide(L)'
;MNTKVAFTLAEVLITLGIIGVVAAMTLPALLNSTQHKELYVGLQKAYSIIQQAIQRMSYEEGLDITWDNYPNNTFAPVFKKYVKQFGACGQKDCLSAI
;
A
#
# COMPACT_ATOMS: atom_id res chain seq x y z
N MET A 1 20.09 -44.14 -32.36
CA MET A 1 19.55 -43.08 -33.22
C MET A 1 18.95 -42.02 -32.31
N ASN A 2 19.55 -40.83 -32.22
CA ASN A 2 19.04 -39.76 -31.36
C ASN A 2 17.86 -39.06 -32.04
N THR A 3 16.64 -39.44 -31.68
CA THR A 3 15.42 -38.73 -32.06
C THR A 3 15.30 -37.46 -31.22
N LYS A 4 15.75 -36.33 -31.76
CA LYS A 4 15.45 -35.03 -31.16
C LYS A 4 13.95 -34.79 -31.33
N VAL A 5 13.20 -34.89 -30.23
CA VAL A 5 11.80 -34.44 -30.15
C VAL A 5 11.83 -32.92 -30.22
N ALA A 6 11.48 -32.37 -31.38
CA ALA A 6 11.34 -30.93 -31.59
C ALA A 6 9.86 -30.61 -31.67
N PHE A 7 9.43 -29.63 -30.87
CA PHE A 7 8.07 -29.11 -30.95
C PHE A 7 7.84 -28.50 -32.33
N THR A 8 6.70 -28.84 -32.94
CA THR A 8 6.30 -28.20 -34.20
C THR A 8 5.90 -26.75 -33.93
N LEU A 9 6.12 -25.86 -34.91
CA LEU A 9 5.66 -24.47 -34.80
C LEU A 9 4.14 -24.38 -34.50
N ALA A 10 3.36 -25.32 -35.05
CA ALA A 10 1.93 -25.42 -34.81
C ALA A 10 1.59 -25.74 -33.35
N GLU A 11 2.34 -26.65 -32.71
CA GLU A 11 2.12 -27.04 -31.32
C GLU A 11 2.40 -25.87 -30.34
N VAL A 12 3.47 -25.11 -30.60
CA VAL A 12 3.80 -23.92 -29.80
C VAL A 12 2.76 -22.79 -30.02
N LEU A 13 2.28 -22.61 -31.24
CA LEU A 13 1.25 -21.60 -31.54
C LEU A 13 -0.09 -21.89 -30.86
N ILE A 14 -0.52 -23.16 -30.86
CA ILE A 14 -1.78 -23.56 -30.21
C ILE A 14 -1.66 -23.38 -28.69
N THR A 15 -0.53 -23.78 -28.09
CA THR A 15 -0.33 -23.63 -26.65
C THR A 15 -0.26 -22.17 -26.20
N LEU A 16 0.46 -21.30 -26.92
CA LEU A 16 0.48 -19.86 -26.65
C LEU A 16 -0.90 -19.21 -26.85
N GLY A 17 -1.68 -19.66 -27.83
CA GLY A 17 -3.05 -19.21 -28.05
C GLY A 17 -3.97 -19.54 -26.87
N ILE A 18 -3.91 -20.78 -26.36
CA ILE A 18 -4.72 -21.23 -25.22
C ILE A 18 -4.33 -20.46 -23.95
N ILE A 19 -3.03 -20.37 -23.63
CA ILE A 19 -2.56 -19.64 -22.45
C ILE A 19 -2.90 -18.15 -22.55
N GLY A 20 -2.81 -17.56 -23.74
CA GLY A 20 -3.17 -16.15 -23.98
C GLY A 20 -4.64 -15.85 -23.69
N VAL A 21 -5.56 -16.71 -24.15
CA VAL A 21 -7.00 -16.54 -23.88
C VAL A 21 -7.32 -16.72 -22.39
N VAL A 22 -6.76 -17.76 -21.75
CA VAL A 22 -6.97 -18.01 -20.32
C VAL A 22 -6.39 -16.88 -19.46
N ALA A 23 -5.21 -16.36 -19.81
CA ALA A 23 -4.61 -15.22 -19.12
C ALA A 23 -5.46 -13.94 -19.28
N ALA A 24 -6.02 -13.70 -20.47
CA ALA A 24 -6.90 -12.56 -20.73
C ALA A 24 -8.19 -12.60 -19.89
N MET A 25 -8.68 -13.78 -19.52
CA MET A 25 -9.86 -13.93 -18.64
C MET A 25 -9.50 -13.85 -17.15
N THR A 26 -8.32 -14.32 -16.75
CA THR A 26 -7.93 -14.44 -15.33
C THR A 26 -7.30 -13.16 -14.76
N LEU A 27 -6.46 -12.45 -15.54
CA LEU A 27 -5.82 -11.20 -15.12
C LEU A 27 -6.81 -10.09 -14.69
N PRO A 28 -7.86 -9.77 -15.46
CA PRO A 28 -8.80 -8.73 -15.05
C PRO A 28 -9.61 -9.11 -13.80
N ALA A 29 -9.95 -10.39 -13.62
CA ALA A 29 -10.68 -10.86 -12.45
C ALA A 29 -9.85 -10.72 -11.16
N LEU A 30 -8.55 -11.02 -11.23
CA LEU A 30 -7.61 -10.83 -10.12
C LEU A 30 -7.48 -9.35 -9.75
N LEU A 31 -7.23 -8.48 -10.73
CA LEU A 31 -7.08 -7.04 -10.53
C LEU A 31 -8.36 -6.39 -9.99
N ASN A 32 -9.53 -6.77 -10.51
CA ASN A 32 -10.80 -6.20 -10.05
C ASN A 32 -11.10 -6.57 -8.58
N SER A 33 -10.71 -7.77 -8.15
CA SER A 33 -10.90 -8.23 -6.77
C SER A 33 -9.94 -7.57 -5.76
N THR A 34 -8.80 -7.04 -6.19
CA THR A 34 -7.81 -6.43 -5.29
C THR A 34 -8.05 -4.95 -5.04
N GLN A 35 -8.69 -4.20 -5.96
CA GLN A 35 -8.87 -2.74 -5.83
C GLN A 35 -9.52 -2.31 -4.49
N HIS A 36 -10.61 -2.94 -4.07
CA HIS A 36 -11.26 -2.60 -2.81
C HIS A 36 -10.44 -3.04 -1.58
N LYS A 37 -9.72 -4.16 -1.71
CA LYS A 37 -8.86 -4.68 -0.65
C LYS A 37 -7.63 -3.81 -0.45
N GLU A 38 -7.06 -3.29 -1.53
CA GLU A 38 -5.93 -2.36 -1.50
C GLU A 38 -6.28 -1.06 -0.78
N LEU A 39 -7.48 -0.51 -1.01
CA LEU A 39 -7.95 0.67 -0.27
C LEU A 39 -8.08 0.39 1.23
N TYR A 40 -8.75 -0.71 1.59
CA TYR A 40 -8.93 -1.09 2.99
C TYR A 40 -7.60 -1.35 3.70
N VAL A 41 -6.69 -2.08 3.05
CA VAL A 41 -5.35 -2.37 3.56
C VAL A 41 -4.51 -1.08 3.67
N GLY A 42 -4.62 -0.17 2.70
CA GLY A 42 -3.97 1.13 2.74
C GLY A 42 -4.42 1.98 3.94
N LEU A 43 -5.73 2.02 4.19
CA LEU A 43 -6.31 2.70 5.36
C LEU A 43 -5.88 2.05 6.68
N GLN A 44 -5.95 0.72 6.77
CA GLN A 44 -5.53 -0.01 7.96
C GLN A 44 -4.05 0.21 8.26
N LYS A 45 -3.21 0.25 7.23
CA LYS A 45 -1.78 0.56 7.34
C LYS A 45 -1.56 1.99 7.84
N ALA A 46 -2.26 2.97 7.28
CA ALA A 46 -2.17 4.36 7.73
C ALA A 46 -2.58 4.51 9.20
N TYR A 47 -3.68 3.86 9.60
CA TYR A 47 -4.15 3.82 10.98
C TYR A 47 -3.11 3.21 11.93
N SER A 48 -2.50 2.09 11.54
CA SER A 48 -1.43 1.45 12.32
C SER A 48 -0.22 2.37 12.49
N ILE A 49 0.20 3.07 11.43
CA ILE A 49 1.33 4.00 11.49
C ILE A 49 1.04 5.16 12.44
N ILE A 50 -0.17 5.73 12.39
CA ILE A 50 -0.61 6.80 13.30
C ILE A 50 -0.61 6.28 14.75
N GLN A 51 -1.17 5.10 14.99
CA GLN A 51 -1.23 4.52 16.32
C GLN A 51 0.18 4.26 16.89
N GLN A 52 1.10 3.78 16.07
CA GLN A 52 2.50 3.60 16.47
C GLN A 52 3.20 4.93 16.76
N ALA A 53 2.91 5.99 16.01
CA ALA A 53 3.44 7.32 16.27
C ALA A 53 2.91 7.90 17.59
N ILE A 54 1.62 7.73 17.87
CA ILE A 54 0.98 8.10 19.13
C ILE A 54 1.64 7.39 20.31
N GLN A 55 1.81 6.07 20.23
CA GLN A 55 2.44 5.30 21.30
C GLN A 55 3.88 5.74 21.56
N ARG A 56 4.65 6.01 20.50
CA ARG A 56 6.02 6.54 20.63
C ARG A 56 6.05 7.92 21.26
N MET A 57 5.13 8.80 20.88
CA MET A 57 4.98 10.12 21.48
C MET A 57 4.71 10.01 22.98
N SER A 58 3.70 9.24 23.39
CA SER A 58 3.37 9.07 24.82
C SER A 58 4.51 8.43 25.61
N TYR A 59 5.29 7.53 25.00
CA TYR A 59 6.46 6.93 25.65
C TYR A 59 7.61 7.92 25.84
N GLU A 60 7.90 8.76 24.84
CA GLU A 60 9.01 9.72 24.90
C GLU A 60 8.69 10.98 25.71
N GLU A 61 7.46 11.49 25.59
CA GLU A 61 7.02 12.69 26.30
C GLU A 61 6.58 12.35 27.74
N GLY A 62 6.23 11.09 28.02
CA GLY A 62 5.74 10.65 29.33
C GLY A 62 4.38 11.25 29.71
N LEU A 63 3.67 11.81 28.73
CA LEU A 63 2.38 12.47 28.88
C LEU A 63 1.30 11.73 28.07
N ASP A 64 0.12 11.58 28.67
CA ASP A 64 -1.05 11.09 27.96
C ASP A 64 -1.59 12.16 27.02
N ILE A 65 -2.13 11.74 25.87
CA ILE A 65 -2.75 12.62 24.88
C ILE A 65 -4.10 13.09 25.42
N THR A 66 -4.06 14.12 26.26
CA THR A 66 -5.23 14.79 26.83
C THR A 66 -5.22 16.27 26.47
N TRP A 67 -6.41 16.88 26.51
CA TRP A 67 -6.57 18.31 26.25
C TRP A 67 -5.84 19.19 27.27
N ASP A 68 -5.59 18.67 28.47
CA ASP A 68 -4.78 19.32 29.51
C ASP A 68 -3.28 19.32 29.21
N ASN A 69 -2.74 18.22 28.67
CA ASN A 69 -1.32 18.09 28.35
C ASN A 69 -0.93 18.76 27.03
N TYR A 70 -1.86 18.87 26.08
CA TYR A 70 -1.65 19.52 24.79
C TYR A 70 -2.65 20.66 24.57
N PRO A 71 -2.41 21.86 25.16
CA PRO A 71 -3.25 23.03 24.93
C PRO A 71 -3.23 23.45 23.46
N ASN A 72 -4.22 24.26 23.06
CA ASN A 72 -4.52 24.59 21.67
C ASN A 72 -3.27 24.91 20.82
N ASN A 73 -3.19 24.34 19.62
CA ASN A 73 -2.09 24.51 18.66
C ASN A 73 -0.71 23.91 19.05
N THR A 74 -0.56 23.22 20.19
CA THR A 74 0.71 22.58 20.60
C THR A 74 0.86 21.13 20.13
N PHE A 75 -0.26 20.45 19.86
CA PHE A 75 -0.24 19.05 19.40
C PHE A 75 0.36 18.90 17.99
N ALA A 76 -0.02 19.76 17.06
CA ALA A 76 0.42 19.70 15.65
C ALA A 76 1.95 19.71 15.47
N PRO A 77 2.73 20.61 16.10
CA PRO A 77 4.19 20.62 15.96
C PRO A 77 4.86 19.40 16.62
N VAL A 78 4.34 18.92 17.75
CA VAL A 78 4.87 17.73 18.43
C VAL A 78 4.58 16.47 17.63
N PHE A 79 3.34 16.29 17.16
CA PHE A 79 2.92 15.17 16.33
C PHE A 79 3.68 15.08 15.00
N LYS A 80 4.06 16.23 14.42
CA LYS A 80 4.89 16.29 13.22
C LYS A 80 6.27 15.62 13.38
N LYS A 81 6.85 15.59 14.59
CA LYS A 81 8.12 14.91 14.88
C LYS A 81 8.01 13.38 14.73
N TYR A 82 6.85 12.83 15.09
CA TYR A 82 6.59 11.39 15.15
C TYR A 82 5.99 10.83 13.86
N VAL A 83 5.39 11.69 13.04
CA VAL A 83 4.71 11.32 11.81
C VAL A 83 5.48 11.87 10.62
N LYS A 84 6.54 11.15 10.22
CA LYS A 84 7.38 11.51 9.07
C LYS A 84 6.75 11.19 7.71
N GLN A 85 5.77 10.31 7.69
CA GLN A 85 5.21 9.71 6.46
C GLN A 85 4.01 10.48 5.89
N PHE A 86 3.38 11.34 6.68
CA PHE A 86 2.33 12.22 6.18
C PHE A 86 3.01 13.51 5.73
N GLY A 87 3.18 13.66 4.42
CA GLY A 87 3.49 14.96 3.84
C GLY A 87 2.44 15.96 4.30
N ALA A 88 2.85 17.19 4.61
CA ALA A 88 1.88 18.25 4.88
C ALA A 88 1.06 18.48 3.60
N CYS A 89 -0.12 17.87 3.53
CA CYS A 89 -1.06 18.10 2.43
C CYS A 89 -1.68 19.48 2.61
N GLY A 90 -1.16 20.46 1.88
CA GLY A 90 -1.90 21.67 1.58
C GLY A 90 -3.03 21.36 0.59
N GLN A 91 -4.01 22.26 0.50
CA GLN A 91 -5.29 22.11 -0.22
C GLN A 91 -5.19 21.77 -1.73
N LYS A 92 -3.99 21.68 -2.32
CA LYS A 92 -3.84 21.32 -3.75
C LYS A 92 -2.76 20.29 -4.08
N ASP A 93 -1.80 20.00 -3.20
CA ASP A 93 -0.77 19.00 -3.49
C ASP A 93 -0.37 18.27 -2.22
N CYS A 94 -0.81 17.02 -2.10
CA CYS A 94 -0.17 16.06 -1.22
C CYS A 94 1.14 15.64 -1.88
N LEU A 95 2.25 16.33 -1.55
CA LEU A 95 3.57 15.80 -1.86
C LEU A 95 3.78 14.58 -0.96
N SER A 96 3.46 13.40 -1.50
CA SER A 96 3.89 12.14 -0.92
C SER A 96 5.41 12.18 -0.89
N ALA A 97 5.99 12.30 0.31
CA ALA A 97 7.40 12.05 0.51
C ALA A 97 7.65 10.57 0.21
N ILE A 98 8.05 10.28 -1.04
CA ILE A 98 8.74 9.06 -1.42
C ILE A 98 10.24 9.31 -1.29
#